data_AF-X1B3U3-F1
#
_entry.id   AF-X1B3U3-F1
#
_cell.length_a   1.000
_cell.length_b   1.000
_cell.length_c   1.000
_cell.angle_alpha   90.00
_cell.angle_beta   90.00
_cell.angle_gamma   90.00
#
_symmetry.space_group_name_H-M   'P 1'
#
loop_
_entity.id
_entity.type
_entity.pdbx_description
1 polymer ?
#
loop_
_entity_poly.entity_id
_entity_poly.type
_entity_poly.pdbx_seq_one_letter_code
_entity_poly.pdbx_strand_id
1 'polypeptide(L)'
;EARNRIKTHENEIDRLANDFLKEMNSYGLHSICITSFDLSPITVYGNKYSLNDIDAILRNVGIFPNINPLEWIYRQSYISGVQIWVYVIKSGVGPTINGLFEPYFYLLFADPQSYLGEFPGKLATKFNQILG
;
A
#
# COMPACT_ATOMS: atom_id res chain seq x y z
N GLU A 1 3.51 8.91 15.42
CA GLU A 1 2.33 8.11 15.81
C GLU A 1 2.04 6.98 14.82
N ALA A 2 1.84 7.29 13.53
CA ALA A 2 1.67 6.33 12.43
C ALA A 2 2.63 5.13 12.49
N ARG A 3 3.95 5.39 12.50
CA ARG A 3 4.98 4.33 12.58
C ARG A 3 4.89 3.48 13.84
N ASN A 4 4.57 4.08 14.99
CA ASN A 4 4.47 3.35 16.25
C ASN A 4 3.27 2.41 16.25
N ARG A 5 2.13 2.82 15.68
CA ARG A 5 0.95 1.96 15.58
C ARG A 5 1.21 0.73 14.70
N ILE A 6 1.86 0.92 13.56
CA ILE A 6 2.29 -0.19 12.70
C ILE A 6 3.24 -1.11 13.45
N LYS A 7 4.23 -0.55 14.17
CA LYS A 7 5.17 -1.34 14.98
C LYS A 7 4.48 -2.16 16.07
N THR A 8 3.45 -1.63 16.73
CA THR A 8 2.68 -2.37 17.74
C THR A 8 2.02 -3.64 17.18
N HIS A 9 1.60 -3.60 15.91
CA HIS A 9 0.92 -4.71 15.24
C HIS A 9 1.78 -5.40 14.17
N GLU A 10 3.10 -5.20 14.19
CA GLU A 10 4.04 -5.62 13.15
C GLU A 10 3.85 -7.11 12.79
N ASN A 11 3.86 -8.01 13.77
CA ASN A 11 3.70 -9.44 13.53
C ASN A 11 2.37 -9.82 12.85
N GLU A 12 1.27 -9.14 13.18
CA GLU A 12 -0.04 -9.42 12.60
C GLU A 12 -0.12 -8.93 11.15
N ILE A 13 0.41 -7.72 10.90
CA ILE A 13 0.45 -7.11 9.57
C ILE A 13 1.40 -7.91 8.67
N ASP A 14 2.57 -8.28 9.16
CA ASP A 14 3.58 -9.05 8.42
C ASP A 14 3.01 -10.40 7.98
N ARG A 15 2.34 -11.12 8.89
CA ARG A 15 1.70 -12.40 8.56
C ARG A 15 0.64 -12.21 7.48
N LEU A 16 -0.26 -11.24 7.68
CA LEU A 16 -1.36 -10.97 6.75
C LEU A 16 -0.85 -10.54 5.37
N ALA A 17 0.16 -9.67 5.32
CA ALA A 17 0.77 -9.21 4.08
C ALA A 17 1.43 -10.37 3.32
N ASN A 18 2.14 -11.26 4.02
CA ASN A 18 2.75 -12.44 3.41
C ASN A 18 1.70 -13.44 2.89
N ASP A 19 0.60 -13.64 3.63
CA ASP A 19 -0.51 -14.49 3.18
C ASP A 19 -1.11 -13.94 1.88
N PHE A 20 -1.35 -12.62 1.81
CA PHE A 20 -1.85 -11.95 0.61
C PHE A 20 -0.87 -11.98 -0.57
N LEU A 21 0.42 -11.77 -0.33
CA LEU A 21 1.45 -11.88 -1.37
C LEU A 21 1.49 -13.29 -1.93
N LYS A 22 1.41 -14.32 -1.09
CA LYS A 22 1.40 -15.71 -1.52
C LYS A 22 0.17 -16.03 -2.36
N GLU A 23 -1.01 -15.54 -1.97
CA GLU A 23 -2.27 -15.73 -2.70
C GLU A 23 -2.22 -15.07 -4.09
N MET A 24 -1.69 -13.84 -4.16
CA MET A 24 -1.76 -13.02 -5.39
C MET A 24 -0.50 -13.05 -6.26
N ASN A 25 0.54 -13.80 -5.86
CA ASN A 25 1.78 -13.88 -6.63
C ASN A 25 1.53 -14.36 -8.08
N SER A 26 0.66 -15.36 -8.28
CA SER A 26 0.31 -15.84 -9.63
C SER A 26 -0.51 -14.84 -10.46
N TYR A 27 -1.07 -13.81 -9.81
CA TYR A 27 -1.79 -12.72 -10.45
C TYR A 27 -0.90 -11.48 -10.65
N GLY A 28 0.41 -11.61 -10.36
CA GLY A 28 1.42 -10.60 -10.59
C GLY A 28 1.58 -9.57 -9.47
N LEU A 29 1.04 -9.81 -8.27
CA LEU A 29 1.33 -8.97 -7.10
C LEU A 29 2.72 -9.28 -6.55
N HIS A 30 3.57 -8.26 -6.43
CA HIS A 30 4.96 -8.43 -5.99
C HIS A 30 5.26 -7.85 -4.61
N SER A 31 4.62 -6.75 -4.26
CA SER A 31 4.89 -6.07 -3.00
C SER A 31 3.68 -5.28 -2.50
N ILE A 32 3.62 -5.10 -1.19
CA ILE A 32 2.62 -4.28 -0.50
C ILE A 32 3.38 -3.25 0.33
N CYS A 33 2.99 -1.99 0.31
CA CYS A 33 3.58 -0.95 1.16
C CYS A 33 2.49 -0.24 1.96
N ILE A 34 2.80 0.09 3.21
CA ILE A 34 2.00 0.99 4.03
C ILE A 34 2.75 2.31 4.15
N THR A 35 2.04 3.40 3.90
CA THR A 35 2.56 4.78 3.91
C THR A 35 1.75 5.66 4.86
N SER A 36 2.30 6.81 5.26
CA SER A 36 1.54 7.87 5.93
C SER A 36 0.66 8.66 4.96
N PHE A 37 -0.09 9.64 5.48
CA PHE A 37 -1.04 10.45 4.70
C PHE A 37 -0.41 11.24 3.54
N ASP A 38 0.89 11.50 3.61
CA ASP A 38 1.70 12.19 2.62
C ASP A 38 2.40 11.23 1.64
N LEU A 39 2.05 9.94 1.67
CA LEU A 39 2.65 8.84 0.91
C LEU A 39 4.10 8.51 1.29
N SER A 40 4.63 9.06 2.39
CA SER A 40 5.94 8.67 2.89
C SER A 40 5.95 7.18 3.30
N PRO A 41 6.81 6.32 2.73
CA PRO A 41 6.82 4.90 3.03
C PRO A 41 7.16 4.61 4.50
N ILE A 42 6.35 3.75 5.13
CA ILE A 42 6.57 3.29 6.50
C ILE A 42 7.18 1.90 6.52
N THR A 43 6.55 0.95 5.83
CA THR A 43 6.98 -0.44 5.72
C THR A 43 6.63 -1.01 4.35
N VAL A 44 7.40 -1.99 3.89
CA VAL A 44 7.20 -2.69 2.62
C VAL A 44 7.32 -4.19 2.84
N TYR A 45 6.43 -4.92 2.17
CA TYR A 45 6.30 -6.37 2.21
C TYR A 45 6.54 -6.94 0.81
N GLY A 46 7.14 -8.13 0.76
CA GLY A 46 7.63 -8.74 -0.47
C GLY A 46 9.13 -8.51 -0.64
N ASN A 47 9.72 -9.20 -1.62
CA ASN A 47 11.16 -9.21 -1.84
C ASN A 47 11.61 -8.42 -3.08
N LYS A 48 10.67 -7.84 -3.85
CA LYS A 48 10.99 -7.16 -5.11
C LYS A 48 11.43 -5.72 -4.93
N TYR A 49 10.89 -5.01 -3.92
CA TYR A 49 11.15 -3.58 -3.71
C TYR A 49 11.51 -3.27 -2.26
N SER A 50 12.51 -2.42 -2.08
CA SER A 50 12.88 -1.77 -0.82
C SER A 50 12.11 -0.45 -0.64
N LEU A 51 12.20 0.17 0.55
CA LEU A 51 11.60 1.49 0.79
C LEU A 51 12.14 2.57 -0.18
N ASN A 52 13.43 2.51 -0.53
CA ASN A 52 14.03 3.44 -1.49
C ASN A 52 13.46 3.25 -2.91
N ASP A 53 13.13 2.01 -3.28
CA ASP A 53 12.47 1.72 -4.55
C ASP A 53 11.06 2.29 -4.58
N ILE A 54 10.34 2.23 -3.45
CA ILE A 54 8.99 2.79 -3.34
C ILE A 54 9.00 4.30 -3.58
N ASP A 55 9.95 5.03 -2.98
CA ASP A 55 10.09 6.47 -3.22
C ASP A 55 10.35 6.79 -4.70
N ALA A 56 11.19 6.00 -5.37
CA ALA A 56 11.45 6.15 -6.80
C ALA A 56 10.20 5.85 -7.66
N ILE A 57 9.45 4.80 -7.31
CA ILE A 57 8.20 4.44 -7.97
C ILE A 57 7.17 5.57 -7.79
N LEU A 58 6.99 6.10 -6.59
CA LEU A 58 5.98 7.12 -6.30
C LEU A 58 6.24 8.43 -7.06
N ARG A 59 7.51 8.82 -7.25
CA ARG A 59 7.87 9.98 -8.07
C ARG A 59 7.37 9.89 -9.52
N ASN A 60 7.23 8.67 -10.04
CA ASN A 60 6.78 8.41 -11.40
C ASN A 60 5.26 8.21 -11.54
N VAL A 61 4.51 8.16 -10.44
CA VAL A 61 3.03 7.98 -10.44
C VAL A 61 2.28 9.27 -10.81
N GLY A 62 2.92 10.44 -10.71
CA GLY A 62 2.31 11.73 -11.00
C GLY A 62 1.33 12.18 -9.90
N ILE A 63 0.28 12.92 -10.28
CA ILE A 63 -0.71 13.46 -9.33
C ILE A 63 -1.70 12.36 -8.93
N PHE A 64 -1.79 12.10 -7.62
CA PHE A 64 -2.81 11.23 -7.05
C PHE A 64 -4.14 12.00 -6.99
N PRO A 65 -5.23 11.51 -7.63
CA PRO A 65 -6.54 12.11 -7.46
C PRO A 65 -7.00 11.92 -6.02
N ASN A 66 -7.98 12.70 -5.58
CA ASN A 66 -8.63 12.45 -4.30
C ASN A 66 -9.35 11.10 -4.36
N ILE A 67 -9.03 10.20 -3.43
CA ILE A 67 -9.63 8.87 -3.31
C ILE A 67 -10.54 8.91 -2.07
N ASN A 68 -11.74 8.35 -2.15
CA ASN A 68 -12.57 8.19 -0.95
C ASN A 68 -11.98 7.09 -0.04
N PRO A 69 -12.22 7.12 1.27
CA PRO A 69 -11.79 6.03 2.15
C PRO A 69 -12.31 4.67 1.68
N LEU A 70 -11.48 3.63 1.78
CA LEU A 70 -11.75 2.25 1.33
C LEU A 70 -11.91 2.06 -0.19
N GLU A 71 -11.86 3.14 -0.97
CA GLU A 71 -11.76 3.04 -2.42
C GLU A 71 -10.30 2.95 -2.86
N TRP A 72 -10.11 2.46 -4.09
CA TRP A 72 -8.80 2.32 -4.68
C TRP A 72 -8.80 2.79 -6.13
N ILE A 73 -7.62 3.21 -6.56
CA ILE A 73 -7.30 3.51 -7.96
C ILE A 73 -6.06 2.71 -8.34
N TYR A 74 -5.77 2.62 -9.63
CA TYR A 74 -4.46 2.19 -10.09
C TYR A 74 -3.80 3.29 -10.93
N ARG A 75 -2.47 3.29 -10.91
CA ARG A 75 -1.62 4.17 -11.70
C ARG A 75 -0.46 3.39 -12.28
N GLN A 76 0.01 3.84 -13.42
CA GLN A 76 1.24 3.33 -14.01
C GLN A 76 2.44 4.08 -13.43
N SER A 77 3.53 3.35 -13.23
CA SER A 77 4.81 3.89 -12.81
C SER A 77 5.95 3.10 -13.46
N TYR A 78 7.19 3.49 -13.14
CA TYR A 78 8.42 2.87 -13.62
C TYR A 78 9.48 2.80 -12.53
N ILE A 79 10.28 1.74 -12.57
CA ILE A 79 11.57 1.67 -11.87
C ILE A 79 12.58 0.98 -12.77
N SER A 80 13.79 1.54 -12.90
CA SER A 80 14.86 0.97 -13.72
C SER A 80 14.42 0.61 -15.16
N GLY A 81 13.53 1.42 -15.75
CA GLY A 81 12.97 1.21 -17.10
C GLY A 81 11.87 0.14 -17.20
N VAL A 82 11.51 -0.52 -16.09
CA VAL A 82 10.44 -1.52 -16.04
C VAL A 82 9.14 -0.86 -15.61
N GLN A 83 8.07 -1.10 -16.37
CA GLN A 83 6.73 -0.61 -16.05
C GLN A 83 6.13 -1.39 -14.88
N ILE A 84 5.45 -0.68 -13.98
CA ILE A 84 4.78 -1.24 -12.80
C ILE A 84 3.37 -0.65 -12.71
N TRP A 85 2.42 -1.45 -12.23
CA TRP A 85 1.12 -0.95 -11.78
C TRP A 85 1.12 -0.75 -10.27
N VAL A 86 0.71 0.44 -9.84
CA VAL A 86 0.59 0.85 -8.45
C VAL A 86 -0.87 1.03 -8.13
N TYR A 87 -1.42 0.10 -7.34
CA TYR A 87 -2.75 0.24 -6.76
C TYR A 87 -2.63 1.05 -5.50
N VAL A 88 -3.43 2.10 -5.37
CA VAL A 88 -3.38 3.07 -4.26
C VAL A 88 -4.72 3.00 -3.56
N ILE A 89 -4.69 2.64 -2.28
CA ILE A 89 -5.89 2.47 -1.46
C ILE A 89 -5.80 3.43 -0.30
N LYS A 90 -6.82 4.28 -0.11
CA LYS A 90 -6.90 5.18 1.04
C LYS A 90 -7.54 4.44 2.20
N SER A 91 -6.85 4.35 3.34
CA SER A 91 -7.39 3.67 4.51
C SER A 91 -8.56 4.46 5.12
N GLY A 92 -9.39 3.76 5.90
CA GLY A 92 -10.37 4.37 6.79
C GLY A 92 -9.85 4.60 8.20
N VAL A 93 -8.57 4.29 8.44
CA VAL A 93 -7.91 4.34 9.76
C VAL A 93 -6.60 5.10 9.66
N GLY A 94 -6.18 5.73 10.76
CA GLY A 94 -5.03 6.62 10.77
C GLY A 94 -4.90 7.30 12.13
N PRO A 95 -3.72 7.83 12.50
CA PRO A 95 -3.62 8.69 13.68
C PRO A 95 -4.40 9.99 13.49
N THR A 96 -4.75 10.62 14.60
CA THR A 96 -5.25 12.00 14.61
C THR A 96 -4.20 12.87 15.28
N ILE A 97 -3.54 13.72 14.49
CA ILE A 97 -2.46 14.59 14.98
C ILE A 97 -2.98 16.02 14.99
N ASN A 98 -2.93 16.68 16.16
CA ASN A 98 -3.41 18.05 16.34
C ASN A 98 -4.85 18.28 15.84
N GLY A 99 -5.73 17.28 16.01
CA GLY A 99 -7.13 17.34 15.55
C GLY A 99 -7.35 17.08 14.07
N LEU A 100 -6.29 16.76 13.31
CA LEU A 100 -6.37 16.40 11.90
C LEU A 100 -6.21 14.89 11.73
N PHE A 101 -7.16 14.27 11.05
CA PHE A 101 -7.11 12.86 10.73
C PHE A 101 -6.15 12.61 9.55
N GLU A 102 -5.15 11.77 9.77
CA GLU A 102 -4.11 11.43 8.80
C GLU A 102 -4.26 9.97 8.37
N PRO A 103 -4.95 9.66 7.26
CA PRO A 103 -5.12 8.28 6.82
C PRO A 103 -3.78 7.67 6.38
N TYR A 104 -3.65 6.35 6.52
CA TYR A 104 -2.63 5.61 5.79
C TYR A 104 -3.01 5.48 4.32
N PHE A 105 -2.01 5.22 3.47
CA PHE A 105 -2.27 4.63 2.16
C PHE A 105 -1.61 3.26 2.07
N TYR A 106 -2.35 2.31 1.52
CA TYR A 106 -1.84 0.99 1.18
C TYR A 106 -1.55 0.97 -0.32
N LEU A 107 -0.34 0.57 -0.67
CA LEU A 107 0.13 0.51 -2.05
C LEU A 107 0.37 -0.94 -2.43
N LEU A 108 -0.17 -1.38 -3.56
CA LEU A 108 0.11 -2.70 -4.12
C LEU A 108 0.86 -2.53 -5.43
N PHE A 109 2.01 -3.20 -5.54
CA PHE A 109 2.86 -3.15 -6.73
C PHE A 109 2.72 -4.44 -7.51
N ALA A 110 2.20 -4.34 -8.73
CA ALA A 110 1.91 -5.47 -9.58
C ALA A 110 2.53 -5.35 -10.96
N ASP A 111 2.62 -6.46 -11.68
CA ASP A 111 2.99 -6.46 -13.09
C ASP A 111 2.01 -5.60 -13.91
N PRO A 112 2.47 -5.05 -15.05
CA PRO A 112 1.57 -4.41 -15.99
C PRO A 112 0.45 -5.38 -16.40
N GLN A 113 -0.78 -4.86 -16.51
CA GLN A 113 -1.97 -5.63 -16.90
C GLN A 113 -2.46 -6.67 -15.87
N SER A 114 -1.82 -6.78 -14.68
CA SER A 114 -2.36 -7.55 -13.58
C SER A 114 -3.73 -7.01 -13.17
N TYR A 115 -4.77 -7.83 -13.24
CA TYR A 115 -6.11 -7.49 -12.74
C TYR A 115 -6.31 -8.04 -11.32
N LEU A 116 -6.29 -7.16 -10.32
CA LEU A 116 -6.47 -7.57 -8.92
C LEU A 116 -7.95 -7.64 -8.50
N GLY A 117 -8.90 -7.21 -9.34
CA GLY A 117 -10.33 -7.22 -9.03
C GLY A 117 -10.66 -6.55 -7.69
N GLU A 118 -11.44 -7.25 -6.85
CA GLU A 118 -11.84 -6.77 -5.50
C GLU A 118 -10.74 -6.93 -4.42
N PHE A 119 -9.59 -7.50 -4.78
CA PHE A 119 -8.54 -7.81 -3.82
C PHE A 119 -8.00 -6.59 -3.04
N PRO A 120 -7.78 -5.41 -3.67
CA PRO A 120 -7.34 -4.22 -2.94
C PRO A 120 -8.28 -3.84 -1.78
N GLY A 121 -9.60 -3.96 -2.00
CA GLY A 121 -10.61 -3.68 -0.97
C GLY A 121 -10.59 -4.70 0.18
N LYS A 122 -10.39 -5.99 -0.14
CA LYS A 122 -10.25 -7.05 0.88
C LYS A 122 -9.03 -6.81 1.78
N LEU A 123 -7.89 -6.50 1.18
CA LEU A 123 -6.66 -6.18 1.91
C LEU A 123 -6.85 -4.95 2.80
N ALA A 124 -7.42 -3.87 2.26
CA ALA A 124 -7.65 -2.65 3.03
C ALA A 124 -8.58 -2.86 4.22
N THR A 125 -9.64 -3.68 4.05
CA THR A 125 -10.53 -4.04 5.16
C THR A 125 -9.79 -4.77 6.26
N LYS A 126 -8.93 -5.73 5.91
CA LYS A 126 -8.15 -6.50 6.89
C LYS A 126 -7.09 -5.67 7.60
N PHE A 127 -6.36 -4.82 6.87
CA PHE A 127 -5.42 -3.88 7.49
C PHE A 127 -6.13 -2.89 8.41
N ASN A 128 -7.28 -2.36 8.01
CA ASN A 128 -8.06 -1.47 8.88
C ASN A 128 -8.58 -2.16 10.15
N GLN A 129 -8.85 -3.47 10.13
CA GLN A 129 -9.25 -4.20 11.33
C GLN A 129 -8.11 -4.30 12.36
N ILE A 130 -6.86 -4.34 11.90
CA ILE A 130 -5.67 -4.43 12.76
C ILE A 130 -5.23 -3.02 13.20
N LEU A 131 -5.25 -2.06 12.28
CA LEU A 131 -4.77 -0.69 12.48
C LEU A 131 -5.87 0.28 12.95
N GLY A 132 -7.11 -0.20 13.10
CA GLY A 132 -8.29 0.56 13.52
C GLY A 132 -8.33 0.84 15.00
#